data_AF-A0A031IC07-F1
#
_entry.id   AF-A0A031IC07-F1
#
_cell.length_a   1.000
_cell.length_b   1.000
_cell.length_c   1.000
_cell.angle_alpha   90.00
_cell.angle_beta   90.00
_cell.angle_gamma   90.00
#
_symmetry.space_group_name_H-M   'P 1'
#
loop_
_entity.id
_entity.type
_entity.pdbx_description
1 polymer ?
#
loop_
_entity_poly.entity_id
_entity_poly.type
_entity_poly.pdbx_seq_one_letter_code
_entity_poly.pdbx_strand_id
1 'polypeptide(L)' 'MIKRGTLERLDGKYAVLLWENGSSFIPRRYLPPEARLGDTIIFDGTTYTLDVSNSSPSSFQTFSFRQMG' A
#
# COMPACT_ATOMS: atom_id res chain seq x y z
N MET A 1 10.94 -12.85 -11.87
CA MET A 1 9.59 -12.69 -12.45
C MET A 1 8.87 -11.68 -11.60
N ILE A 2 8.33 -10.61 -12.19
CA ILE A 2 7.65 -9.55 -11.44
C ILE A 2 6.19 -9.94 -11.22
N LYS A 3 5.70 -9.80 -9.99
CA LYS A 3 4.28 -9.97 -9.62
C LYS A 3 3.73 -8.64 -9.13
N ARG A 4 2.45 -8.39 -9.40
CA ARG A 4 1.69 -7.25 -8.88
C ARG A 4 0.49 -7.77 -8.13
N GLY A 5 0.23 -7.20 -6.96
CA GLY A 5 -0.93 -7.56 -6.16
C GLY A 5 -1.38 -6.41 -5.29
N THR A 6 -2.63 -6.49 -4.85
CA THR A 6 -3.25 -5.46 -4.03
C THR A 6 -3.10 -5.79 -2.56
N LEU A 7 -2.73 -4.80 -1.75
CA LEU A 7 -2.74 -4.93 -0.30
C LEU A 7 -4.18 -4.96 0.22
N GLU A 8 -4.70 -6.15 0.50
CA GLU A 8 -6.11 -6.37 0.84
C GLU A 8 -6.37 -6.24 2.35
N ARG A 9 -5.42 -6.71 3.18
CA ARG A 9 -5.58 -6.72 4.64
C ARG A 9 -4.26 -6.53 5.36
N LEU A 10 -4.34 -5.86 6.52
CA LEU A 10 -3.29 -5.81 7.53
C LEU A 10 -3.81 -6.44 8.81
N ASP A 11 -3.07 -7.41 9.35
CA ASP A 11 -3.42 -8.10 10.60
C ASP A 11 -2.17 -8.23 11.48
N GLY A 12 -2.03 -7.27 12.40
CA GLY A 12 -0.88 -7.17 13.29
C GLY A 12 0.46 -7.17 12.54
N LYS A 13 1.20 -8.27 12.69
CA LYS A 13 2.54 -8.48 12.09
C LYS A 13 2.51 -9.00 10.64
N TYR A 14 1.33 -9.22 10.08
CA TYR A 14 1.14 -9.80 8.76
C TYR A 14 0.27 -8.93 7.86
N ALA A 15 0.34 -9.25 6.57
CA ALA A 15 -0.46 -8.64 5.51
C ALA A 15 -0.93 -9.70 4.51
N VAL A 16 -2.06 -9.44 3.87
CA VAL A 16 -2.59 -10.25 2.77
C VAL A 16 -2.42 -9.47 1.47
N LEU A 17 -1.70 -10.06 0.52
CA LEU A 17 -1.62 -9.57 -0.85
C LEU A 17 -2.48 -10.45 -1.75
N LEU A 18 -3.37 -9.81 -2.51
CA LEU A 18 -4.19 -10.44 -3.54
C LEU A 18 -3.47 -10.31 -4.89
N TRP A 19 -3.04 -11.42 -5.44
CA TRP A 19 -2.44 -11.57 -6.76
C TRP A 19 -3.51 -11.95 -7.80
N GLU A 20 -3.14 -11.88 -9.07
CA GLU A 20 -4.01 -12.33 -10.18
C GLU A 20 -4.45 -13.79 -10.05
N ASN A 21 -3.60 -14.66 -9.50
CA ASN A 21 -3.83 -16.11 -9.41
C ASN A 21 -4.09 -16.63 -7.99
N GLY A 22 -4.34 -15.76 -7.01
CA GLY A 22 -4.62 -16.14 -5.62
C GLY A 22 -4.09 -15.13 -4.62
N SER A 23 -4.04 -15.50 -3.35
CA SER A 23 -3.55 -14.61 -2.28
C SER A 23 -2.32 -15.19 -1.58
N SER A 24 -1.55 -14.30 -0.93
CA SER A 24 -0.46 -14.72 -0.05
C SER A 24 -0.48 -13.95 1.26
N PHE A 25 -0.11 -14.67 2.31
CA PHE A 25 0.13 -14.11 3.64
C PHE A 25 1.61 -13.78 3.80
N ILE A 26 1.96 -12.52 4.08
CA ILE A 26 3.34 -12.08 4.18
C ILE A 26 3.60 -11.31 5.49
N PRO A 27 4.82 -11.36 6.05
CA PRO A 27 5.21 -10.49 7.15
C PRO A 27 5.16 -9.02 6.73
N ARG A 28 4.48 -8.19 7.53
CA ARG A 28 4.32 -6.76 7.25
C ARG A 28 5.65 -6.00 7.17
N ARG A 29 6.68 -6.48 7.87
CA ARG A 29 8.04 -5.89 7.85
C ARG A 29 8.72 -5.92 6.48
N TYR A 30 8.23 -6.72 5.54
CA TYR A 30 8.75 -6.76 4.17
C TYR A 30 8.06 -5.76 3.25
N LEU A 31 6.91 -5.21 3.66
CA LEU A 31 6.22 -4.18 2.91
C LEU A 31 6.86 -2.80 3.14
N PRO A 32 6.76 -1.89 2.16
CA PRO A 32 7.06 -0.48 2.37
C PRO A 32 6.24 0.08 3.55
N PRO A 33 6.85 0.89 4.44
CA PRO A 33 6.16 1.41 5.63
C PRO A 33 4.97 2.33 5.30
N GLU A 34 4.98 2.96 4.13
CA GLU A 34 3.93 3.84 3.62
C GLU A 34 2.76 3.09 2.97
N ALA A 35 2.86 1.76 2.77
CA ALA A 35 1.83 0.97 2.10
C ALA A 35 0.51 0.93 2.88
N ARG A 36 -0.59 1.13 2.17
CA ARG A 36 -1.97 1.20 2.67
C ARG A 36 -2.86 0.17 1.99
N LEU A 37 -3.97 -0.14 2.65
CA LEU A 37 -4.99 -1.02 2.07
C LEU A 37 -5.46 -0.43 0.72
N GLY A 38 -5.53 -1.29 -0.30
CA GLY A 38 -5.85 -0.91 -1.67
C GLY A 38 -4.64 -0.56 -2.54
N ASP A 39 -3.45 -0.35 -1.96
CA ASP A 39 -2.26 -0.05 -2.74
C ASP A 39 -1.81 -1.26 -3.57
N THR A 40 -1.23 -0.97 -4.74
CA THR A 40 -0.59 -1.98 -5.56
C THR A 40 0.86 -2.18 -5.11
N ILE A 41 1.19 -3.42 -4.79
CA ILE A 41 2.51 -3.86 -4.37
C ILE A 41 3.15 -4.68 -5.50
N ILE A 42 4.39 -4.32 -5.83
CA ILE A 42 5.21 -4.97 -6.84
C ILE A 42 6.24 -5.86 -6.12
N PHE A 43 6.29 -7.14 -6.49
CA PHE A 43 7.31 -8.07 -6.02
C PHE A 43 8.20 -8.52 -7.18
N ASP A 44 9.50 -8.25 -7.11
CA ASP A 44 10.47 -8.57 -8.18
C ASP A 44 11.06 -9.99 -8.08
N GLY A 45 10.78 -10.70 -6.98
CA GLY A 45 11.38 -11.98 -6.61
C GLY A 45 12.19 -11.91 -5.32
N THR A 46 12.49 -10.72 -4.82
CA THR A 46 13.28 -10.47 -3.61
C THR A 46 12.69 -9.36 -2.75
N THR A 47 12.17 -8.30 -3.37
CA THR A 47 11.79 -7.05 -2.73
C THR A 47 10.33 -6.71 -3.01
N TYR A 48 9.64 -6.14 -2.01
CA TYR A 48 8.31 -5.56 -2.18
C TYR A 48 8.45 -4.03 -2.28
N THR A 49 7.87 -3.46 -3.33
CA THR A 49 7.86 -2.02 -3.59
C THR A 49 6.44 -1.55 -3.88
N LEU A 50 6.18 -0.26 -3.69
CA LEU A 50 4.87 0.33 -3.94
C LEU A 50 4.79 0.84 -5.39
N ASP A 51 3.68 0.58 -6.07
CA ASP A 51 3.43 1.17 -7.38
C ASP A 51 2.95 2.62 -7.21
N VAL A 52 3.92 3.55 -7.22
CA VAL A 52 3.68 4.99 -7.09
C VAL A 52 2.98 5.62 -8.29
N SER A 53 2.74 4.86 -9.37
CA SER A 53 2.08 5.37 -10.57
C SER A 53 0.58 5.61 -10.39
N ASN A 54 -0.03 5.04 -9.33
CA ASN A 54 -1.48 5.05 -9.11
C ASN A 54 -1.91 5.48 -7.69
N SER A 55 -0.99 5.98 -6.87
CA SER A 55 -1.37 6.58 -5.59
C SER A 55 -2.02 7.93 -5.85
N SER A 56 -3.35 7.93 -5.94
CA SER A 56 -4.15 9.16 -5.83
C SER A 56 -3.62 9.93 -4.61
N PRO A 57 -3.07 11.15 -4.78
CA PRO A 57 -2.63 11.93 -3.65
C PRO A 57 -3.84 12.11 -2.74
N SER A 58 -3.78 11.55 -1.53
CA SER A 58 -4.83 11.77 -0.54
C SER A 58 -4.89 13.27 -0.30
N SER A 59 -5.92 13.90 -0.84
CA SER A 59 -6.20 15.33 -0.71
C SER A 59 -6.40 15.66 0.76
N PHE A 60 -5.32 16.01 1.46
CA PHE A 60 -5.41 16.65 2.75
C PHE A 60 -6.05 18.02 2.52
N GLN A 61 -7.37 18.08 2.70
CA GLN A 61 -8.14 19.33 2.78
C GLN A 61 -7.54 20.13 3.94
N THR A 62 -6.66 21.08 3.61
CA THR A 62 -6.16 22.07 4.56
C THR A 62 -7.33 22.99 4.90
N PHE A 63 -7.92 22.80 6.08
CA PHE A 63 -8.90 23.72 6.63
C PHE A 63 -8.15 24.99 7.09
N SER A 64 -8.03 25.96 6.19
CA SER A 64 -7.54 27.30 6.53
C SER A 64 -8.59 28.04 7.35
N PHE A 65 -8.51 27.99 8.68
CA PHE A 65 -9.25 28.90 9.54
C PHE A 65 -8.69 30.31 9.36
N ARG A 66 -9.36 31.15 8.56
CA ARG A 66 -9.10 32.58 8.54
C ARG A 66 -9.63 33.18 9.85
N GLN A 67 -8.72 33.41 10.78
CA GLN A 67 -8.93 34.26 11.94
C GLN A 67 -9.12 35.70 11.44
N MET A 68 -10.37 36.15 11.36
CA MET A 68 -10.68 37.57 11.20
C MET A 68 -10.70 38.19 12.60
N GLY A 69 -9.68 39.02 12.88
CA GLY A 69 -9.70 39.99 13.97
C GLY A 69 -10.39 41.27 13.56
#